data_AF-A0A3A4VC80-F1
#
_entry.id   AF-A0A3A4VC80-F1
#
_cell.length_a   1.000
_cell.length_b   1.000
_cell.length_c   1.000
_cell.angle_alpha   90.00
_cell.angle_beta   90.00
_cell.angle_gamma   90.00
#
_symmetry.space_group_name_H-M   'P 1'
#
loop_
_entity.id
_entity.type
_entity.pdbx_description
1 polymer ?
#
loop_
_entity_poly.entity_id
_entity_poly.type
_entity_poly.pdbx_seq_one_letter_code
_entity_poly.pdbx_strand_id
1 'polypeptide(L)'
;MDYREIREYQIKQLAKNVAETPWLILPGENKLTRRAVKLSFIKSHTDPDKFVGVHAEVLFQKRKNQREPWPARFVNLTKVPSDFGFRFALDSAQTYELAQALQDAYPIGSEKLSSGKRTVLRGIGKDELVITDKNKVEALQQLSKVLTEEDINKWIKENLHALSADLALARLYHERKAKVEEFRKALERDEDENFWQRFLKENDWMFGTACVEILSERRLGIHHTTDFPLKTHGGFMDIVEIKRPGLSFWTMAKSGGHYKYRNKFLIPHPELQGALAQTTKYILQAEKKVNDKEYIDDHDGVIPLKPRGIVVHGRSNKWGEEEWEAFRLLNDEMHTVQILTFDHLLAQADRMLAVMQVKDENPPLEEVEDINPDDIPF
;
A
#
# COMPACT_ATOMS: atom_id res chain seq x y z
N MET A 1 3.75 -38.92 3.47
CA MET A 1 4.34 -39.27 4.77
C MET A 1 4.39 -37.99 5.56
N ASP A 2 3.60 -37.94 6.62
CA ASP A 2 3.34 -36.77 7.44
C ASP A 2 4.54 -36.57 8.38
N TYR A 3 5.47 -35.70 8.00
CA TYR A 3 6.66 -35.38 8.79
C TYR A 3 6.44 -34.03 9.46
N ARG A 4 6.14 -34.08 10.76
CA ARG A 4 5.92 -32.91 11.62
C ARG A 4 7.05 -31.88 11.40
N GLU A 5 6.70 -30.77 10.75
CA GLU A 5 7.58 -29.64 10.44
C GLU A 5 8.09 -28.92 11.71
N ILE A 6 7.53 -29.24 12.88
CA ILE A 6 7.83 -28.62 14.16
C ILE A 6 8.23 -29.67 15.18
N ARG A 7 9.41 -29.51 15.79
CA ARG A 7 9.87 -30.35 16.90
C ARG A 7 10.15 -29.52 18.15
N GLU A 8 9.60 -29.97 19.28
CA GLU A 8 9.91 -29.41 20.59
C GLU A 8 11.01 -30.22 21.30
N TYR A 9 11.98 -29.50 21.85
CA TYR A 9 13.02 -30.00 22.73
C TYR A 9 12.84 -29.41 24.12
N GLN A 10 12.80 -30.27 25.13
CA GLN A 10 12.96 -29.83 26.51
C GLN A 10 14.46 -29.73 26.79
N ILE A 11 14.94 -28.54 27.13
CA ILE A 11 16.35 -28.30 27.47
C ILE A 11 16.49 -28.17 28.97
N LYS A 12 17.50 -28.82 29.53
CA LYS A 12 17.89 -28.70 30.94
C LYS A 12 19.30 -28.15 31.00
N GLN A 13 19.46 -26.96 31.58
CA GLN A 13 20.78 -26.41 31.87
C GLN A 13 21.38 -27.14 33.06
N LEU A 14 22.59 -27.68 32.89
CA LEU A 14 23.34 -28.34 33.95
C LEU A 14 24.36 -27.40 34.59
N ALA A 15 24.97 -26.55 33.77
CA ALA A 15 25.94 -25.55 34.18
C ALA A 15 25.84 -24.31 33.29
N LYS A 16 26.57 -23.24 33.63
CA LYS A 16 26.57 -21.98 32.86
C LYS A 16 26.79 -22.22 31.35
N ASN A 17 27.71 -23.12 31.00
CA ASN A 17 28.12 -23.36 29.62
C ASN A 17 27.70 -24.73 29.08
N VAL A 18 26.84 -25.46 29.81
CA VAL A 18 26.43 -26.81 29.44
C VAL A 18 24.94 -27.00 29.68
N ALA A 19 24.23 -27.41 28.64
CA ALA A 19 22.84 -27.83 28.71
C ALA A 19 22.65 -29.14 27.96
N GLU A 20 21.57 -29.84 28.24
CA GLU A 20 21.29 -31.14 27.62
C GLU A 20 19.80 -31.34 27.33
N THR A 21 19.52 -32.25 26.40
CA THR A 21 18.18 -32.79 26.19
C THR A 21 17.93 -33.97 27.14
N PRO A 22 16.67 -34.31 27.45
CA PRO A 22 16.30 -35.66 27.85
C PRO A 22 16.74 -36.70 26.79
N TRP A 23 16.72 -37.97 27.18
CA TRP A 23 16.91 -39.08 26.26
C TRP A 23 15.80 -39.08 25.20
N LEU A 24 16.19 -38.79 23.95
CA LEU A 24 15.33 -38.86 22.77
C LEU A 24 15.30 -40.30 22.30
N ILE A 25 14.12 -40.93 22.36
CA ILE A 25 13.96 -42.31 21.89
C ILE A 25 13.97 -42.32 20.36
N LEU A 26 14.91 -43.07 19.77
CA LEU A 26 14.98 -43.24 18.32
C LEU A 26 13.85 -44.17 17.84
N PRO A 27 13.34 -43.98 16.61
CA PRO A 27 12.28 -44.81 16.06
C PRO A 27 12.69 -46.29 15.95
N GLY A 28 11.68 -47.17 15.87
CA GLY A 28 11.91 -48.61 15.73
C GLY A 28 12.28 -49.32 17.03
N GLU A 29 11.89 -48.78 18.19
CA GLU A 29 11.95 -49.55 19.44
C GLU A 29 11.02 -50.76 19.39
N ASN A 30 11.40 -51.82 20.10
CA ASN A 30 10.53 -52.97 20.31
C ASN A 30 10.29 -53.17 21.80
N LYS A 31 9.41 -54.13 22.15
CA LYS A 31 8.97 -54.37 23.53
C LYS A 31 10.14 -54.64 24.52
N LEU A 32 11.31 -55.07 24.05
CA LEU A 32 12.43 -55.50 24.89
C LEU A 32 13.74 -54.75 24.65
N THR A 33 13.87 -54.01 23.54
CA THR A 33 15.05 -53.22 23.20
C THR A 33 14.66 -51.86 22.66
N ARG A 34 15.40 -50.84 23.07
CA ARG A 34 15.28 -49.49 22.52
C ARG A 34 16.62 -48.81 22.37
N ARG A 35 16.65 -47.76 21.56
CA ARG A 35 17.79 -46.87 21.38
C ARG A 35 17.38 -45.46 21.75
N ALA A 36 18.26 -44.76 22.44
CA ALA A 36 18.05 -43.38 22.81
C ALA A 36 19.28 -42.55 22.54
N VAL A 37 19.09 -41.28 22.25
CA VAL A 37 20.16 -40.30 22.04
C VAL A 37 19.98 -39.15 23.02
N LYS A 38 21.07 -38.73 23.64
CA LYS A 38 21.11 -37.51 24.44
C LYS A 38 22.03 -36.52 23.76
N LEU A 39 21.56 -35.29 23.61
CA LEU A 39 22.36 -34.21 23.03
C LEU A 39 22.74 -33.24 24.13
N SER A 40 24.02 -32.87 24.17
CA SER A 40 24.58 -31.91 25.11
C SER A 40 25.21 -30.76 24.33
N PHE A 41 24.82 -29.54 24.69
CA PHE A 41 25.26 -28.30 24.07
C PHE A 41 26.37 -27.70 24.92
N ILE A 42 27.55 -27.52 24.32
CA ILE A 42 28.75 -27.06 25.03
C ILE A 42 29.13 -25.68 24.49
N LYS A 43 29.25 -24.71 25.39
CA LYS A 43 29.84 -23.38 25.11
C LYS A 43 31.22 -23.23 25.73
N SER A 44 31.99 -22.26 25.24
CA SER A 44 33.36 -22.04 25.71
C SER A 44 33.38 -21.63 27.18
N HIS A 45 34.38 -22.12 27.91
CA HIS A 45 34.63 -21.73 29.29
C HIS A 45 35.10 -20.28 29.42
N THR A 46 35.82 -19.78 28.41
CA THR A 46 36.37 -18.41 28.38
C THR A 46 35.43 -17.42 27.72
N ASP A 47 34.53 -17.88 26.86
CA ASP A 47 33.57 -17.06 26.11
C ASP A 47 32.19 -17.75 26.11
N PRO A 48 31.30 -17.42 27.07
CA PRO A 48 29.99 -18.04 27.20
C PRO A 48 29.04 -17.81 26.01
N ASP A 49 29.39 -16.94 25.06
CA ASP A 49 28.60 -16.74 23.84
C ASP A 49 29.09 -17.62 22.69
N LYS A 50 30.37 -18.04 22.72
CA LYS A 50 30.95 -18.95 21.73
C LYS A 50 30.47 -20.40 21.92
N PHE A 51 29.69 -20.87 20.95
CA PHE A 51 29.30 -22.28 20.84
C PHE A 51 30.50 -23.15 20.40
N VAL A 52 30.78 -24.20 21.18
CA VAL A 52 31.89 -25.13 20.90
C VAL A 52 31.42 -26.31 20.08
N GLY A 53 30.25 -26.86 20.41
CA GLY A 53 29.65 -27.94 19.64
C GLY A 53 28.60 -28.74 20.39
N VAL A 54 28.11 -29.76 19.69
CA VAL A 54 27.12 -30.72 20.20
C VAL A 54 27.85 -32.02 20.52
N HIS A 55 27.70 -32.51 21.75
CA HIS A 55 28.07 -33.87 22.12
C HIS A 55 26.84 -34.76 22.07
N ALA A 56 26.97 -35.96 21.48
CA ALA A 56 25.88 -36.91 21.37
C ALA A 56 26.24 -38.23 22.07
N GLU A 57 25.41 -38.62 23.03
CA GLU A 57 25.49 -39.92 23.69
C GLU A 57 24.43 -40.84 23.12
N VAL A 58 24.82 -42.02 22.66
CA VAL A 58 23.88 -43.04 22.15
C VAL A 58 23.80 -44.19 23.13
N LEU A 59 22.59 -44.53 23.53
CA LEU A 59 22.30 -45.57 24.51
C LEU A 59 21.47 -46.68 23.89
N PHE A 60 22.00 -47.90 23.92
CA PHE A 60 21.23 -49.12 23.68
C PHE A 60 20.78 -49.73 25.00
N GLN A 61 19.49 -50.02 25.13
CA GLN A 61 18.92 -50.64 26.33
C GLN A 61 18.20 -51.92 25.94
N LYS A 62 18.44 -52.98 26.72
CA LYS A 62 17.75 -54.27 26.62
C LYS A 62 17.23 -54.67 28.00
N ARG A 63 15.94 -55.04 28.07
CA ARG A 63 15.29 -55.57 29.28
C ARG A 63 14.85 -57.01 29.05
N LYS A 64 14.71 -57.81 30.12
CA LYS A 64 14.34 -59.23 30.00
C LYS A 64 12.87 -59.41 29.64
N ASN A 65 12.02 -58.57 30.20
CA ASN A 65 10.57 -58.57 29.97
C ASN A 65 10.00 -57.14 30.11
N GLN A 66 8.74 -56.96 29.75
CA GLN A 66 8.10 -55.63 29.74
C GLN A 66 7.81 -55.05 31.14
N ARG A 67 7.84 -55.89 32.19
CA ARG A 67 7.59 -55.47 33.58
C ARG A 67 8.85 -54.88 34.24
N GLU A 68 10.02 -55.14 33.68
CA GLU A 68 11.28 -54.55 34.14
C GLU A 68 11.47 -53.12 33.60
N PRO A 69 12.00 -52.20 34.43
CA PRO A 69 12.38 -50.87 33.97
C PRO A 69 13.57 -50.97 33.00
N TRP A 70 13.70 -49.96 32.14
CA TRP A 70 14.86 -49.86 31.27
C TRP A 70 16.15 -49.68 32.08
N PRO A 71 17.22 -50.44 31.79
CA PRO A 71 18.44 -50.41 32.58
C PRO A 71 19.13 -49.04 32.53
N ALA A 72 19.34 -48.42 33.68
CA ALA A 72 20.01 -47.12 33.80
C ALA A 72 21.55 -47.20 33.94
N ARG A 73 22.10 -48.41 34.10
CA ARG A 73 23.54 -48.62 34.21
C ARG A 73 24.18 -48.70 32.83
N PHE A 74 25.28 -47.97 32.65
CA PHE A 74 26.08 -47.96 31.43
C PHE A 74 27.28 -48.88 31.58
N VAL A 75 27.72 -49.47 30.47
CA VAL A 75 29.01 -50.13 30.42
C VAL A 75 30.08 -49.05 30.40
N ASN A 76 31.01 -49.07 31.36
CA ASN A 76 32.15 -48.17 31.32
C ASN A 76 33.12 -48.64 30.24
N LEU A 77 33.17 -47.90 29.13
CA LEU A 77 33.99 -48.23 27.96
C LEU A 77 35.49 -48.27 28.29
N THR A 78 35.95 -47.57 29.34
CA THR A 78 37.37 -47.61 29.75
C THR A 78 37.78 -48.92 30.42
N LYS A 79 36.81 -49.75 30.81
CA LYS A 79 37.02 -51.05 31.45
C LYS A 79 36.84 -52.22 30.48
N VAL A 80 36.67 -51.94 29.20
CA VAL A 80 36.48 -52.95 28.17
C VAL A 80 37.84 -53.54 27.80
N PRO A 81 38.01 -54.87 27.84
CA PRO A 81 39.26 -55.52 27.44
C PRO A 81 39.68 -55.15 26.00
N SER A 82 40.99 -55.14 25.74
CA SER A 82 41.56 -54.73 24.44
C SER A 82 41.17 -55.62 23.26
N ASP A 83 40.75 -56.86 23.54
CA ASP A 83 40.28 -57.85 22.57
C ASP A 83 38.75 -57.84 22.38
N PHE A 84 38.04 -56.94 23.07
CA PHE A 84 36.58 -56.89 23.07
C PHE A 84 36.07 -55.59 22.44
N GLY A 85 35.19 -55.71 21.44
CA GLY A 85 34.57 -54.57 20.75
C GLY A 85 33.05 -54.62 20.80
N PHE A 86 32.39 -53.46 20.85
CA PHE A 86 30.94 -53.35 20.72
C PHE A 86 30.56 -52.89 19.32
N ARG A 87 29.77 -53.70 18.60
CA ARG A 87 29.13 -53.26 17.35
C ARG A 87 27.78 -52.64 17.67
N PHE A 88 27.56 -51.44 17.14
CA PHE A 88 26.27 -50.79 17.17
C PHE A 88 25.91 -50.31 15.76
N ALA A 89 24.68 -50.60 15.35
CA ALA A 89 24.14 -50.16 14.06
C ALA A 89 22.80 -49.48 14.29
N LEU A 90 22.61 -48.38 13.57
CA LEU A 90 21.33 -47.70 13.40
C LEU A 90 20.73 -48.14 12.07
N ASP A 91 19.44 -48.46 12.05
CA ASP A 91 18.71 -48.64 10.79
C ASP A 91 18.52 -47.27 10.08
N SER A 92 17.97 -47.29 8.87
CA SER A 92 17.78 -46.06 8.08
C SER A 92 16.90 -45.02 8.79
N ALA A 93 15.85 -45.45 9.50
CA ALA A 93 14.95 -44.54 10.21
C ALA A 93 15.65 -43.92 11.43
N GLN A 94 16.40 -44.73 12.18
CA GLN A 94 17.17 -44.28 13.33
C GLN A 94 18.34 -43.36 12.91
N THR A 95 18.99 -43.67 11.79
CA THR A 95 20.08 -42.86 11.24
C THR A 95 19.57 -41.49 10.79
N TYR A 96 18.45 -41.48 10.06
CA TYR A 96 17.80 -40.24 9.64
C TYR A 96 17.40 -39.39 10.85
N GLU A 97 16.76 -39.99 11.85
CA GLU A 97 16.32 -39.26 13.03
C GLU A 97 17.48 -38.70 13.87
N LEU A 98 18.58 -39.45 13.99
CA LEU A 98 19.80 -38.94 14.61
C LEU A 98 20.38 -37.76 13.81
N ALA A 99 20.45 -37.88 12.49
CA ALA A 99 20.96 -36.80 11.63
C ALA A 99 20.12 -35.53 11.78
N GLN A 100 18.79 -35.66 11.78
CA GLN A 100 17.87 -34.54 12.00
C GLN A 100 18.04 -33.95 13.41
N ALA A 101 18.14 -34.78 14.45
CA ALA A 101 18.34 -34.29 15.81
C ALA A 101 19.67 -33.53 15.98
N LEU A 102 20.72 -33.95 15.27
CA LEU A 102 22.00 -33.24 15.23
C LEU A 102 21.88 -31.90 14.47
N GLN A 103 21.15 -31.85 13.35
CA GLN A 103 20.89 -30.60 12.63
C GLN A 103 20.13 -29.59 13.52
N ASP A 104 19.10 -30.05 14.23
CA ASP A 104 18.34 -29.22 15.16
C ASP A 104 19.18 -28.70 16.34
N ALA A 105 20.23 -29.44 16.71
CA ALA A 105 21.02 -29.15 17.89
C ALA A 105 21.91 -27.91 17.75
N TYR A 106 22.37 -27.59 16.54
CA TYR A 106 23.25 -26.45 16.31
C TYR A 106 22.56 -25.09 16.53
N PRO A 107 21.35 -24.84 15.98
CA PRO A 107 20.56 -23.65 16.30
C PRO A 107 20.32 -23.51 17.81
N ILE A 108 19.87 -24.58 18.47
CA ILE A 108 19.63 -24.58 19.93
C ILE A 108 20.90 -24.22 20.72
N GLY A 109 22.05 -24.77 20.32
CA GLY A 109 23.32 -24.53 21.00
C GLY A 109 23.92 -23.15 20.75
N SER A 110 23.62 -22.52 19.62
CA SER A 110 24.07 -21.16 19.29
C SER A 110 23.37 -20.09 20.14
N GLU A 111 22.12 -20.32 20.53
CA GLU A 111 21.37 -19.41 21.40
C GLU A 111 21.88 -19.40 22.85
N LYS A 112 21.29 -18.53 23.69
CA LYS A 112 21.54 -18.53 25.12
C LYS A 112 21.04 -19.84 25.75
N LEU A 113 21.95 -20.59 26.37
CA LEU A 113 21.60 -21.83 27.08
C LEU A 113 20.80 -21.49 28.33
N SER A 114 19.54 -21.92 28.36
CA SER A 114 18.67 -21.87 29.52
C SER A 114 17.74 -23.06 29.55
N SER A 115 17.36 -23.50 30.75
CA SER A 115 16.32 -24.53 30.90
C SER A 115 15.00 -24.02 30.33
N GLY A 116 14.30 -24.87 29.58
CA GLY A 116 13.01 -24.52 29.00
C GLY A 116 12.70 -25.30 27.73
N LYS A 117 11.56 -24.98 27.10
CA LYS A 117 11.20 -25.52 25.80
C LYS A 117 11.93 -24.77 24.70
N ARG A 118 12.34 -25.49 23.66
CA ARG A 118 12.88 -24.96 22.41
C ARG A 118 12.14 -25.60 21.25
N THR A 119 11.68 -24.79 20.33
CA THR A 119 10.97 -25.25 19.14
C THR A 119 11.89 -25.08 17.96
N VAL A 120 12.12 -26.15 17.22
CA VAL A 120 12.91 -26.15 15.99
C VAL A 120 12.01 -26.54 14.83
N LEU A 121 12.11 -25.78 13.75
CA LEU A 121 11.39 -26.03 12.51
C LEU A 121 12.32 -26.80 11.57
N ARG A 122 11.83 -27.94 11.06
CA ARG A 122 12.57 -28.82 10.16
C ARG A 122 12.10 -28.60 8.73
N GLY A 123 13.03 -28.52 7.78
CA GLY A 123 12.71 -28.48 6.34
C GLY A 123 12.43 -27.10 5.75
N ILE A 124 12.63 -26.01 6.51
CA ILE A 124 12.52 -24.66 5.95
C ILE A 124 13.62 -24.46 4.91
N GLY A 125 13.23 -24.21 3.66
CA GLY A 125 14.16 -23.80 2.61
C GLY A 125 14.86 -22.49 2.98
N LYS A 126 16.09 -22.24 2.49
CA LYS A 126 16.85 -21.02 2.81
C LYS A 126 16.12 -19.70 2.49
N ASP A 127 15.02 -19.76 1.73
CA ASP A 127 14.32 -18.61 1.16
C ASP A 127 12.92 -18.37 1.79
N GLU A 128 12.56 -19.08 2.87
CA GLU A 128 11.23 -18.95 3.49
C GLU A 128 11.25 -18.05 4.74
N LEU A 129 10.35 -17.05 4.77
CA LEU A 129 10.16 -16.13 5.89
C LEU A 129 9.01 -16.62 6.79
N VAL A 130 9.29 -16.89 8.07
CA VAL A 130 8.27 -17.31 9.04
C VAL A 130 7.70 -16.09 9.76
N ILE A 131 6.43 -15.76 9.49
CA ILE A 131 5.69 -14.69 10.16
C ILE A 131 4.85 -15.28 11.30
N THR A 132 4.96 -14.69 12.47
CA THR A 132 4.23 -14.99 13.72
C THR A 132 3.62 -13.70 14.25
N ASP A 133 2.59 -13.79 15.11
CA ASP A 133 1.95 -12.58 15.68
C ASP A 133 2.94 -11.64 16.40
N LYS A 134 4.05 -12.18 16.92
CA LYS A 134 5.07 -11.42 17.63
C LYS A 134 6.06 -10.70 16.71
N ASN A 135 6.20 -11.14 15.46
CA ASN A 135 7.20 -10.61 14.53
C ASN A 135 6.60 -9.92 13.29
N LYS A 136 5.27 -9.82 13.16
CA LYS A 136 4.59 -9.19 12.00
C LYS A 136 5.14 -7.80 11.67
N VAL A 137 5.33 -6.96 12.67
CA VAL A 137 5.85 -5.58 12.50
C VAL A 137 7.30 -5.61 12.02
N GLU A 138 8.12 -6.48 12.59
CA GLU A 138 9.54 -6.60 12.26
C GLU A 138 9.75 -7.21 10.88
N ALA A 139 8.91 -8.18 10.51
CA ALA A 139 8.84 -8.75 9.17
C ALA A 139 8.46 -7.68 8.13
N LEU A 140 7.43 -6.87 8.42
CA LEU A 140 7.05 -5.73 7.57
C LEU A 140 8.19 -4.72 7.39
N GLN A 141 8.90 -4.39 8.47
CA GLN A 141 10.05 -3.48 8.42
C GLN A 141 11.24 -4.07 7.65
N GLN A 142 11.44 -5.38 7.68
CA GLN A 142 12.47 -6.05 6.90
C GLN A 142 12.09 -6.07 5.41
N LEU A 143 10.83 -6.41 5.10
CA LEU A 143 10.28 -6.33 3.75
C LEU A 143 10.40 -4.91 3.17
N SER A 144 10.07 -3.87 3.96
CA SER A 144 10.16 -2.47 3.52
C SER A 144 11.60 -1.98 3.31
N LYS A 145 12.61 -2.68 3.85
CA LYS A 145 14.03 -2.38 3.62
C LYS A 145 14.59 -3.04 2.38
N VAL A 146 13.96 -4.13 1.93
CA VAL A 146 14.41 -4.94 0.78
C VAL A 146 13.69 -4.50 -0.48
N LEU A 147 12.43 -4.08 -0.39
CA LEU A 147 11.64 -3.64 -1.52
C LEU A 147 11.82 -2.13 -1.74
N THR A 148 12.13 -1.73 -2.98
CA THR A 148 12.09 -0.33 -3.39
C THR A 148 10.64 0.14 -3.56
N GLU A 149 10.40 1.46 -3.63
CA GLU A 149 9.06 2.00 -3.96
C GLU A 149 8.53 1.41 -5.29
N GLU A 150 9.39 1.22 -6.29
CA GLU A 150 9.01 0.61 -7.56
C GLU A 150 8.62 -0.87 -7.40
N ASP A 151 9.39 -1.64 -6.63
CA ASP A 151 9.09 -3.06 -6.36
C ASP A 151 7.77 -3.22 -5.62
N ILE A 152 7.52 -2.37 -4.61
CA ILE A 152 6.25 -2.34 -3.86
C ILE A 152 5.11 -1.99 -4.80
N ASN A 153 5.27 -0.95 -5.62
CA ASN A 153 4.24 -0.49 -6.53
C ASN A 153 3.86 -1.56 -7.57
N LYS A 154 4.86 -2.27 -8.11
CA LYS A 154 4.67 -3.38 -9.05
C LYS A 154 4.01 -4.57 -8.39
N TRP A 155 4.54 -5.02 -7.25
CA TRP A 155 4.01 -6.17 -6.51
C TRP A 155 2.56 -5.95 -6.09
N ILE A 156 2.21 -4.76 -5.59
CA ILE A 156 0.83 -4.43 -5.24
C ILE A 156 -0.07 -4.40 -6.47
N LYS A 157 0.40 -3.87 -7.61
CA LYS A 157 -0.39 -3.87 -8.85
C LYS A 157 -0.74 -5.30 -9.28
N GLU A 158 0.22 -6.22 -9.14
CA GLU A 158 0.06 -7.63 -9.47
C GLU A 158 -0.77 -8.41 -8.43
N ASN A 159 -0.82 -7.95 -7.18
CA ASN A 159 -1.44 -8.66 -6.05
C ASN A 159 -2.57 -7.86 -5.39
N LEU A 160 -3.19 -6.92 -6.10
CA LEU A 160 -4.20 -6.00 -5.55
C LEU A 160 -5.36 -6.74 -4.86
N HIS A 161 -5.75 -7.90 -5.38
CA HIS A 161 -6.80 -8.77 -4.84
C HIS A 161 -6.45 -9.40 -3.48
N ALA A 162 -5.17 -9.45 -3.10
CA ALA A 162 -4.70 -10.02 -1.85
C ALA A 162 -4.60 -8.98 -0.71
N LEU A 163 -4.82 -7.70 -1.00
CA LEU A 163 -4.78 -6.63 0.00
C LEU A 163 -6.17 -6.35 0.57
N SER A 164 -6.23 -5.96 1.85
CA SER A 164 -7.46 -5.43 2.43
C SER A 164 -7.84 -4.11 1.75
N ALA A 165 -9.14 -3.82 1.67
CA ALA A 165 -9.66 -2.57 1.12
C ALA A 165 -9.01 -1.33 1.78
N ASP A 166 -8.71 -1.41 3.08
CA ASP A 166 -8.06 -0.35 3.85
C ASP A 166 -6.67 0.00 3.32
N LEU A 167 -5.87 -1.01 2.93
CA LEU A 167 -4.52 -0.76 2.41
C LEU A 167 -4.55 -0.16 0.99
N ALA A 168 -5.50 -0.62 0.16
CA ALA A 168 -5.71 -0.05 -1.17
C ALA A 168 -6.15 1.43 -1.06
N LEU A 169 -7.06 1.74 -0.14
CA LEU A 169 -7.52 3.11 0.13
C LEU A 169 -6.39 3.99 0.67
N ALA A 170 -5.59 3.47 1.60
CA ALA A 170 -4.44 4.19 2.15
C ALA A 170 -3.42 4.53 1.05
N ARG A 171 -3.11 3.59 0.14
CA ARG A 171 -2.21 3.85 -1.00
C ARG A 171 -2.78 4.92 -1.92
N LEU A 172 -4.05 4.79 -2.31
CA LEU A 172 -4.71 5.76 -3.18
C LEU A 172 -4.70 7.17 -2.55
N TYR A 173 -4.94 7.27 -1.25
CA TYR A 173 -4.84 8.53 -0.51
C TYR A 173 -3.43 9.12 -0.61
N HIS A 174 -2.39 8.32 -0.35
CA HIS A 174 -1.00 8.80 -0.42
C HIS A 174 -0.59 9.22 -1.83
N GLU A 175 -0.99 8.48 -2.86
CA GLU A 175 -0.75 8.80 -4.27
C GLU A 175 -1.41 10.13 -4.65
N ARG A 176 -2.70 10.29 -4.35
CA ARG A 176 -3.43 11.53 -4.62
C ARG A 176 -2.86 12.70 -3.83
N LYS A 177 -2.44 12.48 -2.57
CA LYS A 177 -1.78 13.49 -1.74
C LYS A 177 -0.49 13.99 -2.40
N ALA A 178 0.35 13.07 -2.89
CA ALA A 178 1.56 13.42 -3.62
C ALA A 178 1.25 14.26 -4.88
N LYS A 179 0.18 13.92 -5.61
CA LYS A 179 -0.26 14.67 -6.79
C LYS A 179 -0.79 16.05 -6.47
N VAL A 180 -1.47 16.25 -5.35
CA VAL A 180 -1.87 17.59 -4.89
C VAL A 180 -0.65 18.44 -4.52
N GLU A 181 0.37 17.86 -3.87
CA GLU A 181 1.62 18.60 -3.63
C GLU A 181 2.35 18.94 -4.94
N GLU A 182 2.32 18.05 -5.93
CA GLU A 182 2.84 18.30 -7.27
C GLU A 182 2.08 19.47 -7.94
N PHE A 183 0.75 19.50 -7.84
CA PHE A 183 -0.09 20.60 -8.33
C PHE A 183 0.36 21.94 -7.71
N ARG A 184 0.49 22.00 -6.37
CA ARG A 184 0.91 23.22 -5.66
C ARG A 184 2.26 23.73 -6.14
N LYS A 185 3.22 22.84 -6.35
CA LYS A 185 4.55 23.20 -6.87
C LYS A 185 4.48 23.66 -8.31
N ALA A 186 3.69 23.01 -9.16
CA ALA A 186 3.51 23.41 -10.55
C ALA A 186 2.88 24.80 -10.70
N LEU A 187 1.97 25.17 -9.78
CA LEU A 187 1.39 26.51 -9.72
C LEU A 187 2.40 27.63 -9.46
N GLU A 188 3.58 27.30 -8.95
CA GLU A 188 4.69 28.24 -8.72
C GLU A 188 5.66 28.32 -9.91
N ARG A 189 5.59 27.37 -10.86
CA ARG A 189 6.62 27.15 -11.90
C ARG A 189 6.28 27.70 -13.29
N ASP A 190 5.17 28.43 -13.45
CA ASP A 190 4.66 28.92 -14.76
C ASP A 190 4.72 27.86 -15.88
N GLU A 191 4.30 26.63 -15.53
CA GLU A 191 4.26 25.51 -16.46
C GLU A 191 3.34 25.80 -17.66
N ASP A 192 3.69 25.20 -18.81
CA ASP A 192 2.94 25.41 -20.05
C ASP A 192 1.57 24.70 -20.08
N GLU A 193 0.76 25.00 -21.09
CA GLU A 193 -0.58 24.43 -21.21
C GLU A 193 -0.54 22.90 -21.40
N ASN A 194 0.45 22.37 -22.13
CA ASN A 194 0.60 20.93 -22.36
C ASN A 194 0.90 20.17 -21.06
N PHE A 195 1.67 20.76 -20.15
CA PHE A 195 1.87 20.21 -18.81
C PHE A 195 0.53 20.08 -18.09
N TRP A 196 -0.26 21.15 -18.02
CA TRP A 196 -1.56 21.13 -17.35
C TRP A 196 -2.55 20.18 -18.01
N GLN A 197 -2.54 20.08 -19.34
CA GLN A 197 -3.37 19.13 -20.08
C GLN A 197 -3.07 17.68 -19.67
N ARG A 198 -1.79 17.33 -19.61
CA ARG A 198 -1.35 15.98 -19.21
C ARG A 198 -1.65 15.71 -17.74
N PHE A 199 -1.28 16.66 -16.88
CA PHE A 199 -1.42 16.53 -15.44
C PHE A 199 -2.89 16.35 -15.03
N LEU A 200 -3.79 17.19 -15.55
CA LEU A 200 -5.22 17.10 -15.22
C LEU A 200 -5.90 15.89 -15.87
N LYS A 201 -5.40 15.40 -17.02
CA LYS A 201 -5.88 14.13 -17.62
C LYS A 201 -5.52 12.92 -16.75
N GLU A 202 -4.30 12.89 -16.21
CA GLU A 202 -3.85 11.81 -15.30
C GLU A 202 -4.50 11.92 -13.91
N ASN A 203 -5.06 13.08 -13.56
CA ASN A 203 -5.64 13.38 -12.26
C ASN A 203 -7.07 13.94 -12.41
N ASP A 204 -7.89 13.31 -13.25
CA ASP A 204 -9.25 13.72 -13.57
C ASP A 204 -10.18 13.87 -12.35
N TRP A 205 -9.92 13.10 -11.29
CA TRP A 205 -10.57 13.20 -9.99
C TRP A 205 -10.53 14.60 -9.36
N MET A 206 -9.62 15.48 -9.81
CA MET A 206 -9.53 16.87 -9.38
C MET A 206 -10.69 17.74 -9.87
N PHE A 207 -11.38 17.34 -10.96
CA PHE A 207 -12.64 17.94 -11.38
C PHE A 207 -13.83 17.50 -10.51
N GLY A 208 -13.57 16.61 -9.54
CA GLY A 208 -14.50 16.11 -8.53
C GLY A 208 -15.48 15.06 -9.01
N THR A 209 -16.49 14.77 -8.19
CA THR A 209 -17.35 13.59 -8.32
C THR A 209 -18.27 13.59 -9.54
N ALA A 210 -18.50 14.75 -10.17
CA ALA A 210 -19.26 14.82 -11.41
C ALA A 210 -18.46 14.28 -12.62
N CYS A 211 -17.12 14.29 -12.52
CA CYS A 211 -16.23 13.67 -13.50
C CYS A 211 -16.16 12.17 -13.27
N VAL A 212 -16.69 11.40 -14.22
CA VAL A 212 -16.54 9.94 -14.24
C VAL A 212 -15.23 9.56 -14.92
N GLU A 213 -14.92 10.21 -16.05
CA GLU A 213 -13.75 9.91 -16.88
C GLU A 213 -13.49 11.04 -17.87
N ILE A 214 -12.22 11.28 -18.22
CA ILE A 214 -11.85 12.08 -19.40
C ILE A 214 -11.64 11.15 -20.59
N LEU A 215 -12.44 11.33 -21.64
CA LEU A 215 -12.43 10.48 -22.82
C LEU A 215 -11.12 10.62 -23.62
N SER A 216 -10.72 9.52 -24.25
CA SER A 216 -9.50 9.48 -25.06
C SER A 216 -9.66 10.22 -26.40
N GLU A 217 -10.84 10.10 -27.02
CA GLU A 217 -11.20 10.81 -28.24
C GLU A 217 -11.56 12.26 -27.94
N ARG A 218 -10.86 13.20 -28.57
CA ARG A 218 -10.97 14.65 -28.31
C ARG A 218 -11.72 15.42 -29.41
N ARG A 219 -11.98 14.78 -30.56
CA ARG A 219 -12.60 15.42 -31.72
C ARG A 219 -14.09 15.61 -31.49
N LEU A 220 -14.54 16.86 -31.55
CA LEU A 220 -15.97 17.22 -31.60
C LEU A 220 -16.48 17.34 -33.05
N GLY A 221 -15.56 17.37 -34.01
CA GLY A 221 -15.81 17.42 -35.44
C GLY A 221 -14.51 17.51 -36.22
N ILE A 222 -14.60 17.73 -37.53
CA ILE A 222 -13.44 17.73 -38.45
C ILE A 222 -12.40 18.81 -38.11
N HIS A 223 -12.86 19.94 -37.55
CA HIS A 223 -12.02 21.13 -37.30
C HIS A 223 -11.98 21.54 -35.81
N HIS A 224 -12.52 20.72 -34.92
CA HIS A 224 -12.72 21.10 -33.52
C HIS A 224 -12.28 19.97 -32.59
N THR A 225 -11.27 20.27 -31.79
CA THR A 225 -10.69 19.36 -30.79
C THR A 225 -10.72 20.08 -29.46
N THR A 226 -11.38 19.49 -28.46
CA THR A 226 -11.43 20.03 -27.11
C THR A 226 -10.24 19.57 -26.27
N ASP A 227 -9.98 20.21 -25.14
CA ASP A 227 -8.98 19.72 -24.19
C ASP A 227 -9.44 18.44 -23.52
N PHE A 228 -10.57 18.49 -22.81
CA PHE A 228 -11.14 17.32 -22.16
C PHE A 228 -12.62 17.16 -22.48
N PRO A 229 -13.02 16.15 -23.28
CA PRO A 229 -14.37 15.64 -23.27
C PRO A 229 -14.54 14.80 -22.00
N LEU A 230 -15.42 15.25 -21.11
CA LEU A 230 -15.57 14.71 -19.78
C LEU A 230 -16.87 13.92 -19.72
N LYS A 231 -16.78 12.63 -19.46
CA LYS A 231 -17.94 11.78 -19.19
C LYS A 231 -18.48 12.10 -17.82
N THR A 232 -19.76 12.44 -17.76
CA THR A 232 -20.47 12.72 -16.52
C THR A 232 -21.38 11.57 -16.14
N HIS A 233 -21.95 11.65 -14.94
CA HIS A 233 -22.94 10.70 -14.48
C HIS A 233 -24.12 10.60 -15.47
N GLY A 234 -24.59 9.37 -15.72
CA GLY A 234 -25.65 9.12 -16.70
C GLY A 234 -25.16 8.93 -18.14
N GLY A 235 -23.85 8.98 -18.39
CA GLY A 235 -23.28 8.72 -19.72
C GLY A 235 -23.35 9.91 -20.67
N PHE A 236 -23.41 11.13 -20.12
CA PHE A 236 -23.40 12.36 -20.90
C PHE A 236 -21.99 12.96 -20.99
N MET A 237 -21.83 13.94 -21.88
CA MET A 237 -20.57 14.65 -22.09
C MET A 237 -20.66 16.09 -21.58
N ASP A 238 -19.69 16.49 -20.77
CA ASP A 238 -19.31 17.89 -20.55
C ASP A 238 -17.98 18.18 -21.26
N ILE A 239 -17.66 19.45 -21.43
CA ILE A 239 -16.51 19.92 -22.20
C ILE A 239 -15.67 20.82 -21.31
N VAL A 240 -14.41 20.46 -21.10
CA VAL A 240 -13.44 21.31 -20.40
C VAL A 240 -12.47 21.91 -21.41
N GLU A 241 -12.30 23.22 -21.31
CA GLU A 241 -11.25 24.01 -21.96
C GLU A 241 -10.32 24.54 -20.88
N ILE A 242 -9.02 24.33 -21.03
CA ILE A 242 -8.04 24.81 -20.05
C ILE A 242 -7.11 25.83 -20.68
N LYS A 243 -6.77 26.86 -19.92
CA LYS A 243 -5.66 27.77 -20.23
C LYS A 243 -4.57 27.58 -19.18
N ARG A 244 -3.77 28.61 -18.91
CA ARG A 244 -2.67 28.54 -17.95
C ARG A 244 -2.98 29.30 -16.65
N PRO A 245 -2.43 28.86 -15.50
CA PRO A 245 -2.57 29.58 -14.24
C PRO A 245 -1.85 30.94 -14.25
N GLY A 246 -0.77 31.08 -15.03
CA GLY A 246 0.00 32.33 -15.15
C GLY A 246 -0.73 33.45 -15.89
N LEU A 247 -1.85 33.16 -16.57
CA LEU A 247 -2.64 34.19 -17.25
C LEU A 247 -3.45 35.01 -16.24
N SER A 248 -3.43 36.33 -16.42
CA SER A 248 -4.28 37.22 -15.62
C SER A 248 -5.74 36.89 -15.87
N PHE A 249 -6.53 36.73 -14.81
CA PHE A 249 -7.97 36.48 -14.94
C PHE A 249 -8.72 37.74 -15.36
N TRP A 250 -8.36 38.87 -14.75
CA TRP A 250 -8.89 40.19 -15.06
C TRP A 250 -7.96 40.96 -15.99
N THR A 251 -8.50 41.85 -16.80
CA THR A 251 -7.72 42.70 -17.68
C THR A 251 -6.86 43.66 -16.84
N MET A 252 -5.57 43.77 -17.17
CA MET A 252 -4.65 44.68 -16.48
C MET A 252 -4.59 46.04 -17.16
N ALA A 253 -4.62 47.11 -16.38
CA ALA A 253 -4.37 48.47 -16.84
C ALA A 253 -2.86 48.71 -17.02
N LYS A 254 -2.50 49.71 -17.84
CA LYS A 254 -1.09 50.12 -18.03
C LYS A 254 -0.40 50.56 -16.75
N SER A 255 -1.17 50.98 -15.74
CA SER A 255 -0.68 51.38 -14.42
C SER A 255 -0.31 50.21 -13.49
N GLY A 256 -0.54 48.96 -13.90
CA GLY A 256 -0.22 47.75 -13.12
C GLY A 256 -1.34 47.24 -12.22
N GLY A 257 -2.49 47.94 -12.13
CA GLY A 257 -3.70 47.46 -11.46
C GLY A 257 -4.72 46.86 -12.44
N HIS A 258 -5.90 46.48 -11.96
CA HIS A 258 -6.98 46.02 -12.84
C HIS A 258 -7.58 47.16 -13.67
N TYR A 259 -7.82 46.89 -14.95
CA TYR A 259 -8.63 47.76 -15.80
C TYR A 259 -10.09 47.65 -15.37
N LYS A 260 -10.71 48.81 -15.10
CA LYS A 260 -12.12 48.90 -14.76
C LYS A 260 -12.88 49.69 -15.83
N TYR A 261 -13.89 49.07 -16.43
CA TYR A 261 -14.80 49.78 -17.31
C TYR A 261 -15.60 50.81 -16.50
N ARG A 262 -15.59 52.06 -16.97
CA ARG A 262 -16.19 53.21 -16.28
C ARG A 262 -15.74 53.37 -14.82
N ASN A 263 -14.52 52.95 -14.50
CA ASN A 263 -13.94 52.95 -13.16
C ASN A 263 -14.73 52.12 -12.12
N LYS A 264 -15.57 51.17 -12.56
CA LYS A 264 -16.43 50.39 -11.67
C LYS A 264 -16.36 48.88 -11.90
N PHE A 265 -16.35 48.44 -13.16
CA PHE A 265 -16.55 47.03 -13.47
C PHE A 265 -15.26 46.38 -13.93
N LEU A 266 -14.85 45.30 -13.25
CA LEU A 266 -13.76 44.46 -13.70
C LEU A 266 -14.13 43.78 -15.02
N ILE A 267 -13.18 43.75 -15.95
CA ILE A 267 -13.38 43.14 -17.27
C ILE A 267 -12.51 41.88 -17.36
N PRO A 268 -13.08 40.71 -17.69
CA PRO A 268 -12.33 39.48 -17.91
C PRO A 268 -11.20 39.69 -18.92
N HIS A 269 -10.07 39.02 -18.72
CA HIS A 269 -8.94 39.11 -19.65
C HIS A 269 -9.33 38.59 -21.05
N PRO A 270 -8.79 39.14 -22.15
CA PRO A 270 -9.13 38.68 -23.51
C PRO A 270 -8.95 37.18 -23.75
N GLU A 271 -7.93 36.56 -23.13
CA GLU A 271 -7.73 35.10 -23.19
C GLU A 271 -8.89 34.31 -22.56
N LEU A 272 -9.44 34.79 -21.43
CA LEU A 272 -10.62 34.19 -20.81
C LEU A 272 -11.85 34.37 -21.71
N GLN A 273 -12.03 35.55 -22.29
CA GLN A 273 -13.13 35.79 -23.25
C GLN A 273 -13.03 34.88 -24.48
N GLY A 274 -11.80 34.69 -25.00
CA GLY A 274 -11.52 33.76 -26.09
C GLY A 274 -11.84 32.32 -25.73
N ALA A 275 -11.42 31.87 -24.54
CA ALA A 275 -11.72 30.53 -24.02
C ALA A 275 -13.23 30.30 -23.85
N LEU A 276 -13.98 31.30 -23.38
CA LEU A 276 -15.45 31.24 -23.27
C LEU A 276 -16.10 31.10 -24.65
N ALA A 277 -15.67 31.89 -25.64
CA ALA A 277 -16.18 31.81 -27.00
C ALA A 277 -15.87 30.45 -27.64
N GLN A 278 -14.65 29.95 -27.46
CA GLN A 278 -14.19 28.65 -27.94
C GLN A 278 -15.01 27.51 -27.32
N THR A 279 -15.20 27.52 -26.00
CA THR A 279 -15.98 26.51 -25.27
C THR A 279 -17.45 26.51 -25.72
N THR A 280 -18.05 27.69 -25.88
CA THR A 280 -19.42 27.81 -26.39
C THR A 280 -19.55 27.22 -27.79
N LYS A 281 -18.54 27.43 -28.65
CA LYS A 281 -18.50 26.81 -29.98
C LYS A 281 -18.39 25.30 -29.88
N TYR A 282 -17.59 24.76 -28.97
CA TYR A 282 -17.41 23.33 -28.74
C TYR A 282 -18.70 22.65 -28.28
N ILE A 283 -19.44 23.26 -27.35
CA ILE A 283 -20.76 22.79 -26.91
C ILE A 283 -21.70 22.65 -28.12
N LEU A 284 -21.78 23.68 -28.97
CA LEU A 284 -22.60 23.61 -30.17
C LEU A 284 -22.19 22.49 -31.14
N GLN A 285 -20.88 22.18 -31.26
CA GLN A 285 -20.45 21.08 -32.12
C GLN A 285 -20.82 19.73 -31.54
N ALA A 286 -20.60 19.54 -30.24
CA ALA A 286 -20.98 18.32 -29.54
C ALA A 286 -22.51 18.10 -29.60
N GLU A 287 -23.32 19.13 -29.39
CA GLU A 287 -24.79 19.01 -29.49
C GLU A 287 -25.26 18.55 -30.88
N LYS A 288 -24.57 18.93 -31.96
CA LYS A 288 -24.90 18.46 -33.32
C LYS A 288 -24.68 16.96 -33.49
N LYS A 289 -23.92 16.33 -32.59
CA LYS A 289 -23.57 14.92 -32.60
C LYS A 289 -24.45 14.04 -31.73
N VAL A 290 -25.49 14.60 -31.10
CA VAL A 290 -26.36 13.88 -30.15
C VAL A 290 -27.06 12.63 -30.75
N ASN A 291 -27.29 12.61 -32.07
CA ASN A 291 -27.91 11.48 -32.77
C ASN A 291 -26.93 10.79 -33.75
N ASP A 292 -25.64 11.11 -33.69
CA ASP A 292 -24.61 10.56 -34.56
C ASP A 292 -24.02 9.30 -33.91
N LYS A 293 -24.42 8.12 -34.41
CA LYS A 293 -24.05 6.83 -33.83
C LYS A 293 -22.54 6.56 -33.91
N GLU A 294 -21.92 6.91 -35.03
CA GLU A 294 -20.47 6.73 -35.21
C GLU A 294 -19.71 7.60 -34.22
N TYR A 295 -20.14 8.85 -34.05
CA TYR A 295 -19.57 9.73 -33.03
C TYR A 295 -19.73 9.16 -31.62
N ILE A 296 -20.91 8.66 -31.26
CA ILE A 296 -21.18 8.09 -29.94
C ILE A 296 -20.32 6.84 -29.70
N ASP A 297 -20.19 5.97 -30.70
CA ASP A 297 -19.37 4.76 -30.62
C ASP A 297 -17.87 5.11 -30.48
N ASP A 298 -17.39 6.12 -31.23
CA ASP A 298 -16.01 6.66 -31.12
C ASP A 298 -15.73 7.29 -29.75
N HIS A 299 -16.77 7.70 -29.02
CA HIS A 299 -16.70 8.31 -27.69
C HIS A 299 -17.22 7.35 -26.59
N ASP A 300 -17.01 6.05 -26.75
CA ASP A 300 -17.29 5.02 -25.74
C ASP A 300 -18.75 5.01 -25.25
N GLY A 301 -19.69 5.29 -26.16
CA GLY A 301 -21.12 5.32 -25.87
C GLY A 301 -21.61 6.59 -25.17
N VAL A 302 -20.76 7.61 -25.04
CA VAL A 302 -21.11 8.87 -24.37
C VAL A 302 -21.94 9.76 -25.29
N ILE A 303 -23.07 10.24 -24.76
CA ILE A 303 -24.04 11.04 -25.51
C ILE A 303 -23.80 12.54 -25.23
N PRO A 304 -23.50 13.37 -26.24
CA PRO A 304 -23.28 14.81 -26.07
C PRO A 304 -24.60 15.60 -26.01
N LEU A 305 -25.52 15.18 -25.15
CA LEU A 305 -26.80 15.86 -24.93
C LEU A 305 -26.63 16.97 -23.90
N LYS A 306 -26.86 18.22 -24.31
CA LYS A 306 -26.74 19.42 -23.47
C LYS A 306 -25.43 19.50 -22.66
N PRO A 307 -24.26 19.42 -23.31
CA PRO A 307 -22.98 19.53 -22.61
C PRO A 307 -22.86 20.84 -21.86
N ARG A 308 -22.34 20.80 -20.63
CA ARG A 308 -21.85 21.98 -19.94
C ARG A 308 -20.41 22.24 -20.35
N GLY A 309 -20.05 23.52 -20.43
CA GLY A 309 -18.67 23.96 -20.58
C GLY A 309 -18.04 24.22 -19.22
N ILE A 310 -16.78 23.84 -19.05
CA ILE A 310 -15.95 24.24 -17.91
C ILE A 310 -14.71 24.93 -18.48
N VAL A 311 -14.50 26.19 -18.12
CA VAL A 311 -13.29 26.93 -18.50
C VAL A 311 -12.40 27.06 -17.28
N VAL A 312 -11.18 26.51 -17.34
CA VAL A 312 -10.19 26.64 -16.28
C VAL A 312 -9.17 27.70 -16.68
N HIS A 313 -9.13 28.82 -15.97
CA HIS A 313 -8.29 29.96 -16.33
C HIS A 313 -7.71 30.68 -15.12
N GLY A 314 -6.40 30.97 -15.15
CA GLY A 314 -5.74 31.85 -14.19
C GLY A 314 -5.82 31.40 -12.72
N ARG A 315 -5.40 32.31 -11.83
CA ARG A 315 -5.40 32.11 -10.38
C ARG A 315 -6.25 33.15 -9.65
N SER A 316 -6.88 32.73 -8.57
CA SER A 316 -7.64 33.58 -7.63
C SER A 316 -6.90 33.81 -6.30
N ASN A 317 -5.68 33.29 -6.15
CA ASN A 317 -4.88 33.40 -4.93
C ASN A 317 -4.54 34.83 -4.44
N LYS A 318 -4.76 35.85 -5.28
CA LYS A 318 -4.51 37.27 -4.95
C LYS A 318 -5.78 38.13 -4.97
N TRP A 319 -6.96 37.52 -5.10
CA TRP A 319 -8.22 38.24 -5.18
C TRP A 319 -8.65 38.79 -3.83
N GLY A 320 -9.14 40.04 -3.84
CA GLY A 320 -9.89 40.64 -2.76
C GLY A 320 -11.40 40.53 -2.99
N GLU A 321 -12.16 41.27 -2.21
CA GLU A 321 -13.63 41.27 -2.22
C GLU A 321 -14.20 41.62 -3.61
N GLU A 322 -13.65 42.64 -4.27
CA GLU A 322 -14.12 43.12 -5.57
C GLU A 322 -13.95 42.06 -6.68
N GLU A 323 -12.80 41.38 -6.72
CA GLU A 323 -12.57 40.31 -7.69
C GLU A 323 -13.49 39.11 -7.45
N TRP A 324 -13.76 38.77 -6.19
CA TRP A 324 -14.69 37.69 -5.84
C TRP A 324 -16.14 38.04 -6.19
N GLU A 325 -16.57 39.27 -5.92
CA GLU A 325 -17.90 39.77 -6.30
C GLU A 325 -18.06 39.72 -7.82
N ALA A 326 -17.12 40.28 -8.57
CA ALA A 326 -17.16 40.27 -10.03
C ALA A 326 -17.12 38.85 -10.61
N PHE A 327 -16.33 37.94 -10.03
CA PHE A 327 -16.28 36.54 -10.44
C PHE A 327 -17.60 35.81 -10.20
N ARG A 328 -18.25 36.07 -9.06
CA ARG A 328 -19.53 35.46 -8.72
C ARG A 328 -20.62 35.92 -9.70
N LEU A 329 -20.70 37.22 -9.98
CA LEU A 329 -21.62 37.79 -10.96
C LEU A 329 -21.39 37.20 -12.36
N LEU A 330 -20.12 37.16 -12.81
CA LEU A 330 -19.76 36.62 -14.12
C LEU A 330 -20.19 35.14 -14.27
N ASN A 331 -19.98 34.32 -13.25
CA ASN A 331 -20.39 32.91 -13.31
C ASN A 331 -21.90 32.72 -13.25
N ASP A 332 -22.62 33.56 -12.49
CA ASP A 332 -24.07 33.47 -12.35
C ASP A 332 -24.80 33.75 -13.67
N GLU A 333 -24.27 34.69 -14.47
CA GLU A 333 -24.78 35.01 -15.80
C GLU A 333 -24.62 33.87 -16.83
N MET A 334 -23.73 32.91 -16.56
CA MET A 334 -23.37 31.85 -17.52
C MET A 334 -24.11 30.55 -17.19
N HIS A 335 -25.21 30.29 -17.89
CA HIS A 335 -26.04 29.11 -17.62
C HIS A 335 -25.45 27.77 -18.11
N THR A 336 -24.69 27.79 -19.19
CA THR A 336 -24.15 26.57 -19.84
C THR A 336 -22.64 26.41 -19.63
N VAL A 337 -21.94 27.48 -19.24
CA VAL A 337 -20.49 27.46 -19.03
C VAL A 337 -20.19 27.85 -17.59
N GLN A 338 -19.32 27.10 -16.94
CA GLN A 338 -18.79 27.41 -15.63
C GLN A 338 -17.32 27.82 -15.76
N ILE A 339 -16.92 28.88 -15.06
CA ILE A 339 -15.53 29.32 -15.00
C ILE A 339 -14.93 28.88 -13.66
N LEU A 340 -13.80 28.20 -13.74
CA LEU A 340 -12.97 27.83 -12.61
C LEU A 340 -11.59 28.47 -12.74
N THR A 341 -10.94 28.65 -11.58
CA THR A 341 -9.51 28.97 -11.53
C THR A 341 -8.74 27.72 -11.14
N PHE A 342 -7.43 27.71 -11.34
CA PHE A 342 -6.62 26.60 -10.88
C PHE A 342 -6.65 26.44 -9.35
N ASP A 343 -6.88 27.52 -8.60
CA ASP A 343 -7.05 27.45 -7.14
C ASP A 343 -8.40 26.80 -6.77
N HIS A 344 -9.45 26.94 -7.59
CA HIS A 344 -10.71 26.21 -7.39
C HIS A 344 -10.53 24.69 -7.59
N LEU A 345 -9.78 24.28 -8.62
CA LEU A 345 -9.43 22.87 -8.84
C LEU A 345 -8.59 22.32 -7.68
N LEU A 346 -7.58 23.07 -7.23
CA LEU A 346 -6.78 22.69 -6.08
C LEU A 346 -7.64 22.51 -4.82
N ALA A 347 -8.53 23.46 -4.54
CA ALA A 347 -9.44 23.36 -3.40
C ALA A 347 -10.40 22.15 -3.54
N GLN A 348 -10.81 21.81 -4.75
CA GLN A 348 -11.61 20.61 -5.01
C GLN A 348 -10.83 19.33 -4.77
N ALA A 349 -9.58 19.26 -5.23
CA ALA A 349 -8.68 18.14 -4.97
C ALA A 349 -8.43 17.95 -3.47
N ASP A 350 -8.23 19.04 -2.72
CA ASP A 350 -8.09 19.00 -1.27
C ASP A 350 -9.34 18.46 -0.56
N ARG A 351 -10.54 18.86 -1.01
CA ARG A 351 -11.79 18.30 -0.49
C ARG A 351 -11.90 16.80 -0.76
N MET A 352 -11.54 16.35 -1.97
CA MET A 352 -11.55 14.92 -2.31
C MET A 352 -10.60 14.12 -1.42
N LEU A 353 -9.42 14.67 -1.11
CA LEU A 353 -8.48 14.06 -0.16
C LEU A 353 -9.02 14.03 1.27
N ALA A 354 -9.70 15.09 1.71
CA ALA A 354 -10.25 15.16 3.06
C ALA A 354 -11.31 14.08 3.31
N VAL A 355 -12.14 13.76 2.31
CA VAL A 355 -13.15 12.68 2.40
C VAL A 355 -12.51 11.29 2.53
N MET A 356 -11.30 11.10 2.01
CA MET A 356 -10.57 9.84 2.11
C MET A 356 -9.82 9.67 3.44
N GLN A 357 -9.69 10.73 4.24
CA GLN A 357 -9.10 10.62 5.57
C GLN A 357 -10.09 9.94 6.49
N VAL A 358 -9.76 8.72 6.92
CA VAL A 358 -10.41 8.10 8.06
C VAL A 358 -10.06 8.96 9.27
N LYS A 359 -11.01 9.80 9.74
CA LYS A 359 -10.91 10.39 11.06
C LYS A 359 -11.06 9.25 12.07
N ASP A 360 -10.16 9.14 13.03
CA ASP A 360 -10.22 8.10 14.06
C ASP A 360 -11.53 8.14 14.87
N GLU A 361 -12.28 9.26 14.83
CA GLU A 361 -13.64 9.35 15.35
C GLU A 361 -14.44 10.32 14.45
N ASN A 362 -15.60 9.91 13.94
CA ASN A 362 -16.59 10.89 13.53
C ASN A 362 -17.05 11.61 14.81
N PRO A 363 -16.90 12.93 14.93
CA PRO A 363 -17.56 13.64 16.02
C PRO A 363 -19.06 13.29 15.96
N PRO A 364 -19.73 13.10 17.11
CA PRO A 364 -21.17 12.90 17.12
C PRO A 364 -21.80 14.03 16.31
N LEU A 365 -22.77 13.68 15.45
CA LEU A 365 -23.59 14.67 14.77
C LEU A 365 -24.12 15.61 15.85
N GLU A 366 -23.69 16.87 15.82
CA GLU A 366 -24.31 17.89 16.67
C GLU A 366 -25.80 17.88 16.31
N GLU A 367 -26.66 17.80 17.33
CA GLU A 367 -28.09 18.01 17.15
C GLU A 367 -28.24 19.37 16.48
N VAL A 368 -28.74 19.36 15.25
CA VAL A 368 -29.06 20.58 14.52
C VAL A 368 -30.13 21.27 15.36
N GLU A 369 -29.80 22.42 15.96
CA GLU A 369 -30.82 23.27 16.57
C GLU A 369 -31.89 23.52 15.50
N ASP A 370 -33.14 23.21 15.84
CA ASP A 370 -34.29 23.46 14.97
C ASP A 370 -34.20 24.89 14.45
N ILE A 371 -34.18 25.02 13.11
CA ILE A 371 -34.13 26.32 12.45
C ILE A 371 -35.29 27.16 12.99
N ASN A 372 -34.96 28.22 13.72
CA ASN A 372 -35.95 29.16 14.19
C ASN A 372 -36.64 29.76 12.94
N PRO A 373 -37.98 29.64 12.79
CA PRO A 373 -38.68 30.18 11.63
C PRO A 373 -38.45 31.67 11.40
N ASP A 374 -38.03 32.41 12.43
CA ASP A 374 -37.71 33.83 12.37
C ASP A 374 -36.34 34.14 11.75
N ASP A 375 -35.45 33.14 11.59
CA ASP A 375 -34.11 33.28 11.00
C ASP A 375 -34.07 32.94 9.51
N ILE A 376 -35.22 32.68 8.87
CA ILE A 376 -35.33 32.51 7.42
C ILE A 376 -35.51 33.89 6.77
N PRO A 377 -34.52 34.45 6.06
CA PRO A 377 -34.71 35.68 5.32
C PRO A 377 -35.57 35.36 4.09
N PHE A 378 -36.71 36.03 3.95
CA PHE A 378 -37.47 36.08 2.69
C PHE A 378 -36.65 36.72 1.56
#